data_AF-A0A9N8HNP2-F1
#
_entry.id   AF-A0A9N8HNP2-F1
#
_cell.length_a   1.000
_cell.length_b   1.000
_cell.length_c   1.000
_cell.angle_alpha   90.00
_cell.angle_beta   90.00
_cell.angle_gamma   90.00
#
_symmetry.space_group_name_H-M   'P 1'
#
loop_
_entity.id
_entity.type
_entity.pdbx_description
1 polymer ?
#
loop_
_entity_poly.entity_id
_entity_poly.type
_entity_poly.pdbx_seq_one_letter_code
_entity_poly.pdbx_strand_id
1 'polypeptide(L)'
;MKLFQAVSTLVAVSAMTNVATGFTLVAPRSLATTPLVTSSSPTTLMARGGGRRGGRGNRDVVQEVKPTMNEEIQATELRVVTPNPKGKDDSLGIMSRAEALAKAKDMGGLDLILVNDKSDPPVCKIVDYSKYRYMLEKKAKELKKNSKATEIKEVKMSYKIDVHDYGVRKKNALKFLAQGNRVKCTVMFRGREVQHDNLGFDLLEKLAEDLDELAAKEGRPKREGRNLSVILSPRAEVLKAVNEKRRADDKAKKKNKKVAFEEKLAAKASTDAAAATTNALAAEGLNGELSVEDTIIDMESSLDDLLGGSDDLTDDIFS
;
A
#
# COMPACT_ATOMS: atom_id res chain seq x y z
N MET A 1 2.14 37.53 -40.69
CA MET A 1 1.05 36.78 -41.37
C MET A 1 1.65 36.00 -42.52
N LYS A 2 1.22 34.74 -42.70
CA LYS A 2 1.67 33.76 -43.71
C LYS A 2 3.02 33.08 -43.45
N LEU A 3 3.00 32.03 -42.63
CA LEU A 3 3.96 30.91 -42.64
C LEU A 3 3.38 29.74 -41.80
N PHE A 4 2.10 29.40 -42.01
CA PHE A 4 1.37 28.39 -41.24
C PHE A 4 0.35 27.67 -42.14
N GLN A 5 0.80 27.00 -43.22
CA GLN A 5 -0.13 26.22 -44.05
C GLN A 5 0.51 25.21 -45.03
N ALA A 6 1.53 24.44 -44.62
CA ALA A 6 2.18 23.51 -45.57
C ALA A 6 2.69 22.17 -45.00
N VAL A 7 2.09 21.61 -43.94
CA VAL A 7 2.46 20.23 -43.47
C VAL A 7 1.24 19.34 -43.17
N SER A 8 0.02 19.78 -43.51
CA SER A 8 -1.18 18.93 -43.46
C SER A 8 -1.53 18.52 -44.87
N THR A 9 -1.09 17.34 -45.30
CA THR A 9 -1.63 16.48 -46.39
C THR A 9 -0.55 15.55 -46.93
N LEU A 10 -0.18 14.51 -46.17
CA LEU A 10 0.45 13.32 -46.76
C LEU A 10 0.16 12.12 -45.87
N VAL A 11 -0.13 10.98 -46.49
CA VAL A 11 -0.55 9.69 -45.91
C VAL A 11 -2.06 9.55 -45.66
N ALA A 12 -2.83 9.67 -46.75
CA ALA A 12 -4.18 9.09 -46.85
C ALA A 12 -4.40 8.53 -48.26
N VAL A 13 -3.63 7.50 -48.66
CA VAL A 13 -3.97 6.58 -49.77
C VAL A 13 -3.33 5.23 -49.46
N SER A 14 -4.10 4.29 -48.93
CA SER A 14 -3.84 2.86 -49.14
C SER A 14 -5.19 2.17 -49.21
N ALA A 15 -5.72 2.20 -50.42
CA ALA A 15 -6.95 1.56 -50.81
C ALA A 15 -6.66 0.10 -51.15
N MET A 16 -7.59 -0.77 -50.71
CA MET A 16 -8.19 -1.80 -51.54
C MET A 16 -7.25 -2.85 -52.15
N THR A 17 -7.20 -4.03 -51.52
CA THR A 17 -7.56 -5.31 -52.16
C THR A 17 -7.43 -6.40 -51.10
N ASN A 18 -8.54 -7.00 -50.65
CA ASN A 18 -8.46 -8.40 -50.28
C ASN A 18 -9.73 -9.16 -50.64
N VAL A 19 -9.45 -10.29 -51.27
CA VAL A 19 -10.29 -11.10 -52.13
C VAL A 19 -11.36 -11.85 -51.35
N ALA A 20 -12.54 -11.95 -51.97
CA ALA A 20 -13.63 -12.81 -51.59
C ALA A 20 -13.26 -14.29 -51.78
N THR A 21 -13.41 -15.09 -50.73
CA THR A 21 -13.70 -16.52 -50.85
C THR A 21 -14.69 -16.91 -49.77
N GLY A 22 -15.83 -17.44 -50.21
CA GLY A 22 -16.97 -17.75 -49.37
C GLY A 22 -16.70 -18.84 -48.36
N PHE A 23 -17.40 -18.75 -47.23
CA PHE A 23 -17.68 -19.92 -46.42
C PHE A 23 -19.10 -19.83 -45.86
N THR A 24 -19.86 -20.82 -46.29
CA THR A 24 -21.23 -21.24 -46.03
C THR A 24 -21.89 -20.82 -44.72
N LEU A 25 -23.13 -20.37 -44.92
CA LEU A 25 -24.25 -20.25 -43.97
C LEU A 25 -24.56 -21.62 -43.32
N VAL A 26 -24.54 -21.71 -41.99
CA VAL A 26 -25.21 -22.77 -41.23
C VAL A 26 -26.04 -22.15 -40.11
N ALA A 27 -27.32 -22.53 -40.10
CA ALA A 27 -28.41 -21.98 -39.32
C ALA A 27 -28.28 -22.15 -37.79
N PRO A 28 -28.96 -21.30 -36.99
CA PRO A 28 -29.00 -21.42 -35.54
C PRO A 28 -29.93 -22.55 -35.09
N ARG A 29 -29.40 -23.52 -34.34
CA ARG A 29 -30.17 -24.62 -33.75
C ARG A 29 -30.35 -24.42 -32.25
N SER A 30 -31.63 -24.47 -31.88
CA SER A 30 -32.23 -24.90 -30.61
C SER A 30 -31.91 -24.13 -29.33
N LEU A 31 -32.89 -23.30 -28.97
CA LEU A 31 -33.38 -23.07 -27.62
C LEU A 31 -33.41 -24.38 -26.82
N ALA A 32 -32.61 -24.45 -25.75
CA ALA A 32 -32.80 -25.42 -24.68
C ALA A 32 -33.14 -24.64 -23.40
N THR A 33 -34.44 -24.51 -23.19
CA THR A 33 -35.09 -24.13 -21.95
C THR A 33 -34.65 -25.11 -20.85
N THR A 34 -33.89 -24.64 -19.86
CA THR A 34 -33.67 -25.40 -18.63
C THR A 34 -34.82 -25.11 -17.66
N PRO A 35 -35.59 -26.11 -17.22
CA PRO A 35 -36.59 -25.91 -16.20
C PRO A 35 -35.93 -25.72 -14.83
N LEU A 36 -36.34 -24.62 -14.18
CA LEU A 36 -36.17 -24.32 -12.77
C LEU A 36 -36.76 -25.47 -11.92
N VAL A 37 -35.91 -26.35 -11.40
CA VAL A 37 -36.32 -27.29 -10.36
C VAL A 37 -36.32 -26.57 -9.02
N THR A 38 -37.51 -26.19 -8.60
CA THR A 38 -37.86 -25.79 -7.24
C THR A 38 -37.89 -27.03 -6.36
N SER A 39 -36.81 -27.30 -5.61
CA SER A 39 -36.88 -28.19 -4.46
C SER A 39 -37.09 -27.37 -3.20
N SER A 40 -38.36 -27.31 -2.79
CA SER A 40 -38.79 -26.95 -1.45
C SER A 40 -38.17 -27.89 -0.42
N SER A 41 -37.43 -27.35 0.54
CA SER A 41 -37.17 -28.02 1.82
C SER A 41 -37.64 -27.13 2.96
N PRO A 42 -38.27 -27.73 3.99
CA PRO A 42 -39.14 -27.04 4.93
C PRO A 42 -38.40 -26.20 5.96
N THR A 43 -39.06 -25.12 6.35
CA THR A 43 -38.78 -24.28 7.50
C THR A 43 -38.74 -25.10 8.78
N THR A 44 -37.54 -25.51 9.22
CA THR A 44 -37.31 -25.94 10.61
C THR A 44 -36.87 -24.73 11.42
N LEU A 45 -37.83 -24.20 12.16
CA LEU A 45 -37.64 -23.29 13.28
C LEU A 45 -37.03 -24.11 14.44
N MET A 46 -35.74 -23.97 14.70
CA MET A 46 -35.13 -24.39 15.96
C MET A 46 -34.65 -23.16 16.72
N ALA A 47 -35.29 -22.96 17.87
CA ALA A 47 -34.97 -21.97 18.86
C ALA A 47 -33.72 -22.36 19.66
N ARG A 48 -33.23 -21.36 20.40
CA ARG A 48 -32.28 -21.38 21.53
C ARG A 48 -30.78 -21.48 21.22
N GLY A 49 -30.12 -20.36 21.53
CA GLY A 49 -29.01 -20.39 22.49
C GLY A 49 -27.67 -20.86 21.96
N GLY A 50 -27.11 -20.16 20.97
CA GLY A 50 -25.71 -20.30 20.59
C GLY A 50 -24.98 -18.99 20.83
N GLY A 51 -24.26 -18.90 21.95
CA GLY A 51 -23.34 -17.79 22.21
C GLY A 51 -22.44 -17.59 21.00
N ARG A 52 -22.50 -16.40 20.41
CA ARG A 52 -21.64 -15.99 19.30
C ARG A 52 -20.21 -15.96 19.84
N ARG A 53 -19.53 -17.12 19.76
CA ARG A 53 -18.08 -17.20 19.84
C ARG A 53 -17.55 -16.20 18.83
N GLY A 54 -16.98 -15.11 19.33
CA GLY A 54 -16.29 -14.13 18.52
C GLY A 54 -15.30 -14.89 17.65
N GLY A 55 -15.59 -14.96 16.36
CA GLY A 55 -14.67 -15.49 15.38
C GLY A 55 -13.41 -14.67 15.49
N ARG A 56 -12.35 -15.28 16.05
CA ARG A 56 -11.00 -14.74 15.95
C ARG A 56 -10.74 -14.63 14.46
N GLY A 57 -10.83 -13.41 13.94
CA GLY A 57 -10.56 -13.12 12.54
C GLY A 57 -9.26 -13.81 12.15
N ASN A 58 -9.30 -14.54 11.05
CA ASN A 58 -8.13 -15.10 10.42
C ASN A 58 -7.15 -13.93 10.26
N ARG A 59 -6.12 -13.86 11.10
CA ARG A 59 -4.97 -12.98 10.85
C ARG A 59 -4.34 -13.61 9.63
N ASP A 60 -4.63 -13.07 8.46
CA ASP A 60 -4.00 -13.48 7.22
C ASP A 60 -2.49 -13.28 7.40
N VAL A 61 -1.82 -14.36 7.83
CA VAL A 61 -0.36 -14.43 7.88
C VAL A 61 0.05 -14.41 6.42
N VAL A 62 0.39 -13.23 5.92
CA VAL A 62 0.97 -13.07 4.58
C VAL A 62 2.28 -13.84 4.62
N GLN A 63 2.27 -15.09 4.14
CA GLN A 63 3.48 -15.88 3.97
C GLN A 63 4.37 -15.12 2.98
N GLU A 64 5.50 -14.62 3.47
CA GLU A 64 6.54 -14.05 2.62
C GLU A 64 7.08 -15.17 1.73
N VAL A 65 6.74 -15.14 0.44
CA VAL A 65 7.19 -16.14 -0.53
C VAL A 65 8.70 -15.97 -0.70
N LYS A 66 9.46 -16.85 -0.05
CA LYS A 66 10.91 -16.94 -0.20
C LYS A 66 11.22 -17.34 -1.65
N PRO A 67 12.07 -16.60 -2.39
CA PRO A 67 12.48 -17.00 -3.73
C PRO A 67 13.36 -18.26 -3.66
N THR A 68 13.21 -19.15 -4.65
CA THR A 68 14.02 -20.36 -4.78
C THR A 68 15.48 -19.99 -5.07
N MET A 69 16.40 -20.76 -4.48
CA MET A 69 17.84 -20.44 -4.52
C MET A 69 18.70 -21.66 -4.80
N ASN A 70 19.85 -21.41 -5.45
CA ASN A 70 20.96 -22.35 -5.63
C ASN A 70 20.50 -23.73 -6.15
N GLU A 71 20.41 -24.71 -5.25
CA GLU A 71 20.10 -26.10 -5.57
C GLU A 71 18.62 -26.39 -5.77
N GLU A 72 17.74 -25.51 -5.29
CA GLU A 72 16.29 -25.63 -5.42
C GLU A 72 15.81 -25.36 -6.86
N ILE A 73 16.67 -24.76 -7.70
CA ILE A 73 16.33 -24.37 -9.07
C ILE A 73 16.40 -25.58 -9.99
N GLN A 74 15.25 -26.03 -10.48
CA GLN A 74 15.14 -27.27 -11.26
C GLN A 74 15.47 -27.09 -12.76
N ALA A 75 15.43 -25.87 -13.28
CA ALA A 75 15.64 -25.61 -14.70
C ALA A 75 17.09 -25.86 -15.15
N THR A 76 17.24 -26.44 -16.34
CA THR A 76 18.54 -26.80 -16.93
C THR A 76 19.25 -25.60 -17.57
N GLU A 77 18.50 -24.77 -18.27
CA GLU A 77 18.99 -23.55 -18.93
C GLU A 77 18.45 -22.32 -18.21
N LEU A 78 19.35 -21.40 -17.86
CA LEU A 78 19.04 -20.20 -17.08
C LEU A 78 19.56 -18.98 -17.81
N ARG A 79 18.76 -17.91 -17.85
CA ARG A 79 19.25 -16.58 -18.22
C ARG A 79 19.82 -15.91 -16.97
N VAL A 80 21.13 -15.69 -16.95
CA VAL A 80 21.84 -15.23 -15.75
C VAL A 80 22.20 -13.75 -15.84
N VAL A 81 21.90 -13.04 -14.76
CA VAL A 81 22.18 -11.62 -14.58
C VAL A 81 23.12 -11.43 -13.40
N THR A 82 24.19 -10.66 -13.60
CA THR A 82 25.11 -10.25 -12.55
C THR A 82 24.88 -8.79 -12.15
N PRO A 83 24.83 -8.49 -10.84
CA PRO A 83 24.74 -7.13 -10.34
C PRO A 83 26.12 -6.48 -10.44
N ASN A 84 26.26 -5.49 -11.32
CA ASN A 84 27.48 -4.72 -11.39
C ASN A 84 27.41 -3.51 -10.42
N PRO A 85 28.50 -3.15 -9.72
CA PRO A 85 28.50 -2.06 -8.75
C PRO A 85 28.21 -0.68 -9.38
N LYS A 86 28.34 -0.55 -10.70
CA LYS A 86 27.96 0.65 -11.47
C LYS A 86 26.45 0.80 -11.70
N GLY A 87 25.63 -0.08 -11.11
CA GLY A 87 24.16 0.04 -11.07
C GLY A 87 23.43 -0.48 -12.31
N LYS A 88 24.14 -0.97 -13.32
CA LYS A 88 23.56 -1.69 -14.46
C LYS A 88 23.72 -3.19 -14.23
N ASP A 89 22.62 -3.92 -14.41
CA ASP A 89 22.59 -5.37 -14.36
C ASP A 89 23.19 -5.91 -15.67
N ASP A 90 24.33 -6.60 -15.59
CA ASP A 90 24.99 -7.17 -16.76
C ASP A 90 24.45 -8.57 -17.01
N SER A 91 23.95 -8.80 -18.21
CA SER A 91 23.42 -10.11 -18.59
C SER A 91 24.56 -10.96 -19.13
N LEU A 92 24.87 -12.06 -18.45
CA LEU A 92 25.88 -13.03 -18.89
C LEU A 92 25.36 -13.98 -19.98
N GLY A 93 24.11 -13.81 -20.41
CA GLY A 93 23.46 -14.62 -21.44
C GLY A 93 22.72 -15.83 -20.87
N ILE A 94 22.44 -16.78 -21.76
CA ILE A 94 21.83 -18.08 -21.42
C ILE A 94 22.99 -19.04 -21.13
N MET A 95 22.92 -19.73 -20.01
CA MET A 95 23.93 -20.73 -19.61
C MET A 95 23.28 -21.89 -18.88
N SER A 96 24.02 -22.98 -18.74
CA SER A 96 23.56 -24.13 -17.95
C SER A 96 23.52 -23.79 -16.46
N ARG A 97 22.64 -24.47 -15.71
CA ARG A 97 22.57 -24.36 -14.24
C ARG A 97 23.93 -24.57 -13.57
N ALA A 98 24.70 -25.56 -14.03
CA ALA A 98 26.01 -25.89 -13.48
C ALA A 98 27.01 -24.75 -13.67
N GLU A 99 27.07 -24.17 -14.87
CA GLU A 99 27.93 -23.00 -15.14
C GLU A 99 27.52 -21.78 -14.34
N ALA A 100 26.21 -21.56 -14.16
CA ALA A 100 25.70 -20.45 -13.38
C ALA A 100 26.10 -20.55 -11.91
N LEU A 101 26.03 -21.75 -11.32
CA LEU A 101 26.49 -22.03 -9.96
C LEU A 101 28.02 -21.92 -9.83
N ALA A 102 28.78 -22.36 -10.83
CA ALA A 102 30.23 -22.20 -10.85
C ALA A 102 30.62 -20.71 -10.81
N LYS A 103 30.03 -19.90 -11.69
CA LYS A 103 30.26 -18.44 -11.71
C LYS A 103 29.87 -17.76 -10.40
N ALA A 104 28.80 -18.20 -9.76
CA ALA A 104 28.38 -17.67 -8.46
C ALA A 104 29.43 -17.95 -7.37
N LYS A 105 30.05 -19.13 -7.38
CA LYS A 105 31.18 -19.48 -6.49
C LYS A 105 32.44 -18.67 -6.81
N ASP A 106 32.81 -18.58 -8.09
CA ASP A 106 34.01 -17.87 -8.55
C ASP A 106 33.99 -16.37 -8.19
N MET A 107 32.81 -15.76 -8.19
CA MET A 107 32.61 -14.34 -7.86
C MET A 107 32.66 -14.02 -6.36
N GLY A 108 32.98 -15.00 -5.51
CA GLY A 108 33.12 -14.83 -4.06
C GLY A 108 32.03 -15.50 -3.23
N GLY A 109 31.50 -16.65 -3.70
CA GLY A 109 30.51 -17.42 -2.94
C GLY A 109 29.14 -16.75 -2.85
N LEU A 110 28.70 -16.11 -3.92
CA LEU A 110 27.38 -15.48 -4.00
C LEU A 110 26.29 -16.52 -4.28
N ASP A 111 25.04 -16.19 -3.92
CA ASP A 111 23.89 -17.05 -4.19
C ASP A 111 23.31 -16.79 -5.59
N LEU A 112 22.78 -17.84 -6.20
CA LEU A 112 21.98 -17.77 -7.41
C LEU A 112 20.50 -17.80 -7.03
N ILE A 113 19.81 -16.67 -7.22
CA ILE A 113 18.41 -16.49 -6.85
C ILE A 113 17.56 -16.44 -8.10
N LEU A 114 16.45 -17.14 -8.06
CA LEU A 114 15.47 -17.07 -9.12
C LEU A 114 14.56 -15.85 -8.93
N VAL A 115 14.57 -14.94 -9.92
CA VAL A 115 13.78 -13.70 -9.87
C VAL A 115 12.46 -13.84 -10.62
N ASN A 116 12.46 -14.57 -11.74
CA ASN A 116 11.24 -14.78 -12.53
C ASN A 116 11.21 -16.19 -13.15
N ASP A 117 10.26 -17.01 -12.66
CA ASP A 117 10.00 -18.37 -13.14
C ASP A 117 9.20 -18.40 -14.45
N LYS A 118 8.47 -17.33 -14.78
CA LYS A 118 7.46 -17.35 -15.87
C LYS A 118 8.05 -17.18 -17.26
N SER A 119 9.36 -17.00 -17.38
CA SER A 119 10.04 -16.77 -18.65
C SER A 119 10.75 -18.04 -19.09
N ASP A 120 10.69 -18.38 -20.38
CA ASP A 120 11.45 -19.47 -20.97
C ASP A 120 12.63 -18.88 -21.78
N PRO A 121 13.91 -19.03 -21.35
CA PRO A 121 14.41 -19.66 -20.12
C PRO A 121 14.30 -18.76 -18.86
N PRO A 122 14.19 -19.35 -17.65
CA PRO A 122 13.97 -18.62 -16.40
C PRO A 122 15.12 -17.69 -16.05
N VAL A 123 14.78 -16.57 -15.39
CA VAL A 123 15.73 -15.49 -15.11
C VAL A 123 16.28 -15.62 -13.69
N CYS A 124 17.58 -15.86 -13.61
CA CYS A 124 18.32 -15.98 -12.36
C CYS A 124 19.27 -14.80 -12.19
N LYS A 125 19.44 -14.36 -10.94
CA LYS A 125 20.34 -13.27 -10.56
C LYS A 125 21.35 -13.78 -9.53
N ILE A 126 22.63 -13.54 -9.79
CA ILE A 126 23.71 -13.90 -8.85
C ILE A 126 23.87 -12.76 -7.84
N VAL A 127 23.47 -12.93 -6.59
CA VAL A 127 23.53 -11.88 -5.57
C VAL A 127 23.46 -12.49 -4.18
N ASP A 128 24.13 -11.86 -3.20
CA ASP A 128 23.95 -12.20 -1.78
C ASP A 128 22.48 -12.06 -1.36
N TYR A 129 21.88 -13.17 -0.96
CA TYR A 129 20.47 -13.26 -0.57
C TYR A 129 20.11 -12.31 0.58
N SER A 130 20.97 -12.21 1.59
CA SER A 130 20.69 -11.40 2.79
C SER A 130 20.57 -9.92 2.45
N LYS A 131 21.51 -9.42 1.64
CA LYS A 131 21.49 -8.05 1.16
C LYS A 131 20.33 -7.79 0.20
N TYR A 132 20.02 -8.75 -0.69
CA TYR A 132 18.90 -8.65 -1.62
C TYR A 132 17.55 -8.57 -0.89
N ARG A 133 17.32 -9.44 0.11
CA ARG A 133 16.10 -9.44 0.94
C ARG A 133 15.93 -8.10 1.65
N TYR A 134 16.98 -7.58 2.29
CA TYR A 134 16.94 -6.27 2.94
C TYR A 134 16.57 -5.15 1.95
N MET A 135 17.15 -5.15 0.75
CA MET A 135 16.83 -4.15 -0.27
C MET A 135 15.39 -4.28 -0.78
N LEU A 136 14.90 -5.50 -1.00
CA LEU A 136 13.51 -5.74 -1.38
C LEU A 136 12.55 -5.28 -0.29
N GLU A 137 12.79 -5.64 0.96
CA GLU A 137 11.97 -5.21 2.09
C GLU A 137 11.98 -3.68 2.24
N LYS A 138 13.15 -3.04 2.11
CA LYS A 138 13.28 -1.59 2.18
C LYS A 138 12.51 -0.92 1.05
N LYS A 139 12.64 -1.40 -0.19
CA LYS A 139 11.87 -0.92 -1.34
C LYS A 139 10.37 -1.14 -1.14
N ALA A 140 9.95 -2.31 -0.66
CA ALA A 140 8.55 -2.60 -0.36
C ALA A 140 7.99 -1.68 0.73
N LYS A 141 8.76 -1.41 1.79
CA LYS A 141 8.41 -0.45 2.86
C LYS A 141 8.31 0.97 2.30
N GLU A 142 9.20 1.38 1.41
CA GLU A 142 9.15 2.68 0.73
C GLU A 142 7.94 2.80 -0.20
N LEU A 143 7.66 1.77 -0.99
CA LEU A 143 6.47 1.71 -1.85
C LEU A 143 5.19 1.79 -1.04
N LYS A 144 5.06 0.98 0.03
CA LYS A 144 3.90 1.01 0.95
C LYS A 144 3.70 2.38 1.60
N LYS A 145 4.79 3.07 1.98
CA LYS A 145 4.70 4.43 2.53
C LYS A 145 4.26 5.46 1.49
N ASN A 146 4.70 5.30 0.25
CA ASN A 146 4.37 6.20 -0.85
C ASN A 146 2.94 5.97 -1.37
N SER A 147 2.46 4.73 -1.36
CA SER A 147 1.11 4.35 -1.76
C SER A 147 0.16 4.44 -0.56
N LYS A 148 -0.23 5.66 -0.18
CA LYS A 148 -1.34 5.84 0.79
C LYS A 148 -2.63 5.37 0.13
N ALA A 149 -3.31 4.41 0.77
CA ALA A 149 -4.59 3.91 0.28
C ALA A 149 -5.62 5.05 0.29
N THR A 150 -6.38 5.18 -0.81
CA THR A 150 -7.50 6.12 -0.87
C THR A 150 -8.65 5.54 -0.06
N GLU A 151 -8.91 6.13 1.09
CA GLU A 151 -10.03 5.75 1.95
C GLU A 151 -11.35 6.30 1.42
N ILE A 152 -12.42 5.55 1.67
CA ILE A 152 -13.79 5.97 1.37
C ILE A 152 -14.35 6.61 2.64
N LYS A 153 -14.58 7.92 2.61
CA LYS A 153 -15.20 8.67 3.70
C LYS A 153 -16.70 8.79 3.45
N GLU A 154 -17.50 8.61 4.47
CA GLU A 154 -18.95 8.69 4.35
C GLU A 154 -19.48 10.04 4.87
N VAL A 155 -20.34 10.69 4.08
CA VAL A 155 -21.10 11.87 4.49
C VAL A 155 -22.57 11.51 4.47
N LYS A 156 -23.16 11.43 5.66
CA LYS A 156 -24.59 11.11 5.84
C LYS A 156 -25.41 12.39 5.91
N MET A 157 -26.59 12.38 5.33
CA MET A 157 -27.57 13.47 5.42
C MET A 157 -29.00 12.92 5.47
N SER A 158 -29.91 13.70 6.05
CA SER A 158 -31.33 13.37 6.10
C SER A 158 -32.04 13.91 4.86
N TYR A 159 -33.17 13.31 4.47
CA TYR A 159 -33.93 13.80 3.30
C TYR A 159 -34.48 15.23 3.48
N LYS A 160 -34.92 15.58 4.69
CA LYS A 160 -35.35 16.93 5.11
C LYS A 160 -34.16 17.66 5.73
N ILE A 161 -33.18 18.02 4.91
CA ILE A 161 -32.06 18.82 5.38
C ILE A 161 -32.41 20.32 5.31
N ASP A 162 -31.96 21.07 6.32
CA ASP A 162 -32.00 22.52 6.29
C ASP A 162 -30.87 23.09 5.40
N VAL A 163 -31.04 24.30 4.87
CA VAL A 163 -30.04 24.95 4.01
C VAL A 163 -28.70 25.14 4.73
N HIS A 164 -28.72 25.45 6.04
CA HIS A 164 -27.49 25.61 6.81
C HIS A 164 -26.76 24.28 6.99
N ASP A 165 -27.47 23.21 7.39
CA ASP A 165 -26.86 21.88 7.57
C ASP A 165 -26.35 21.32 6.23
N TYR A 166 -27.07 21.56 5.12
CA TYR A 166 -26.60 21.22 3.78
C TYR A 166 -25.23 21.86 3.49
N GLY A 167 -25.05 23.14 3.81
CA GLY A 167 -23.79 23.84 3.67
C GLY A 167 -22.65 23.20 4.49
N VAL A 168 -22.93 22.73 5.70
CA VAL A 168 -21.95 22.02 6.55
C VAL A 168 -21.55 20.68 5.92
N ARG A 169 -22.51 19.90 5.42
CA ARG A 169 -22.26 18.62 4.75
C ARG A 169 -21.46 18.80 3.46
N LYS A 170 -21.80 19.81 2.65
CA LYS A 170 -21.04 20.21 1.45
C LYS A 170 -19.59 20.56 1.80
N LYS A 171 -19.36 21.38 2.82
CA LYS A 171 -18.00 21.72 3.30
C LYS A 171 -17.22 20.49 3.76
N ASN A 172 -17.86 19.53 4.41
CA ASN A 172 -17.20 18.29 4.83
C ASN A 172 -16.82 17.42 3.62
N ALA A 173 -17.72 17.29 2.64
CA ALA A 173 -17.41 16.61 1.37
C ALA A 173 -16.23 17.28 0.65
N LEU A 174 -16.23 18.61 0.53
CA LEU A 174 -15.12 19.39 -0.03
C LEU A 174 -13.80 19.12 0.69
N LYS A 175 -13.79 19.12 2.03
CA LYS A 175 -12.59 18.81 2.82
C LYS A 175 -12.06 17.41 2.53
N PHE A 176 -12.94 16.41 2.38
CA PHE A 176 -12.52 15.05 2.10
C PHE A 176 -11.99 14.87 0.68
N LEU A 177 -12.61 15.52 -0.30
CA LEU A 177 -12.14 15.55 -1.69
C LEU A 177 -10.82 16.30 -1.84
N ALA A 178 -10.64 17.42 -1.13
CA ALA A 178 -9.38 18.17 -1.05
C ALA A 178 -8.26 17.38 -0.34
N GLN A 179 -8.60 16.33 0.42
CA GLN A 179 -7.64 15.38 0.95
C GLN A 179 -7.39 14.21 -0.02
N GLY A 180 -8.02 14.17 -1.19
CA GLY A 180 -7.88 13.09 -2.17
C GLY A 180 -8.53 11.78 -1.74
N ASN A 181 -9.52 11.83 -0.85
CA ASN A 181 -10.32 10.66 -0.47
C ASN A 181 -11.56 10.54 -1.36
N ARG A 182 -12.07 9.32 -1.51
CA ARG A 182 -13.37 9.10 -2.16
C ARG A 182 -14.45 9.38 -1.14
N VAL A 183 -15.55 10.00 -1.56
CA VAL A 183 -16.64 10.37 -0.66
C VAL A 183 -17.89 9.62 -1.06
N LYS A 184 -18.44 8.84 -0.13
CA LYS A 184 -19.76 8.24 -0.25
C LYS A 184 -20.77 9.18 0.41
N CYS A 185 -21.56 9.87 -0.39
CA CYS A 185 -22.67 10.69 0.09
C CYS A 185 -23.90 9.79 0.24
N THR A 186 -24.46 9.74 1.45
CA THR A 186 -25.59 8.86 1.78
C THR A 186 -26.75 9.69 2.32
N VAL A 187 -27.91 9.63 1.67
CA VAL A 187 -29.18 10.11 2.20
C VAL A 187 -29.84 8.97 2.97
N MET A 188 -30.18 9.21 4.24
CA MET A 188 -30.89 8.26 5.07
C MET A 188 -32.38 8.56 5.07
N PHE A 189 -33.20 7.55 4.80
CA PHE A 189 -34.64 7.64 4.95
C PHE A 189 -35.10 7.02 6.27
N ARG A 190 -36.10 7.63 6.92
CA ARG A 190 -36.67 7.08 8.16
C ARG A 190 -38.07 6.51 7.91
N GLY A 191 -38.22 5.21 8.20
CA GLY A 191 -39.53 4.55 8.24
C GLY A 191 -40.26 4.58 6.90
N ARG A 192 -41.37 5.34 6.83
CA ARG A 192 -42.25 5.45 5.66
C ARG A 192 -41.73 6.42 4.59
N GLU A 193 -40.69 7.20 4.90
CA GLU A 193 -40.13 8.21 4.02
C GLU A 193 -39.38 7.62 2.81
N VAL A 194 -39.15 6.31 2.81
CA VAL A 194 -38.57 5.53 1.70
C VAL A 194 -39.43 5.60 0.43
N GLN A 195 -40.68 6.07 0.50
CA GLN A 195 -41.49 6.34 -0.69
C GLN A 195 -41.06 7.62 -1.43
N HIS A 196 -40.37 8.54 -0.76
CA HIS A 196 -39.91 9.80 -1.32
C HIS A 196 -38.44 9.73 -1.77
N ASP A 197 -38.07 8.63 -2.43
CA ASP A 197 -36.72 8.47 -2.98
C ASP A 197 -36.36 9.60 -3.95
N ASN A 198 -37.33 10.09 -4.72
CA ASN A 198 -37.16 11.18 -5.70
C ASN A 198 -36.51 12.42 -5.09
N LEU A 199 -36.94 12.85 -3.89
CA LEU A 199 -36.35 14.00 -3.21
C LEU A 199 -34.90 13.74 -2.77
N GLY A 200 -34.59 12.49 -2.41
CA GLY A 200 -33.23 12.08 -2.11
C GLY A 200 -32.33 12.08 -3.35
N PHE A 201 -32.87 11.66 -4.51
CA PHE A 201 -32.16 11.72 -5.78
C PHE A 201 -31.83 13.16 -6.16
N ASP A 202 -32.81 14.06 -6.14
CA ASP A 202 -32.63 15.47 -6.46
C ASP A 202 -31.59 16.13 -5.56
N LEU A 203 -31.58 15.78 -4.27
CA LEU A 203 -30.63 16.33 -3.30
C LEU A 203 -29.20 15.83 -3.56
N LEU A 204 -29.03 14.55 -3.92
CA LEU A 204 -27.72 14.01 -4.28
C LEU A 204 -27.21 14.56 -5.62
N GLU A 205 -28.11 14.81 -6.57
CA GLU A 205 -27.78 15.41 -7.86
C GLU A 205 -27.33 16.86 -7.68
N LYS A 206 -28.08 17.66 -6.89
CA LYS A 206 -27.67 19.02 -6.50
C LYS A 206 -26.29 19.04 -5.84
N LEU A 207 -26.02 18.11 -4.94
CA LEU A 207 -24.71 17.99 -4.27
C LEU A 207 -23.61 17.61 -5.27
N ALA A 208 -23.91 16.76 -6.25
CA ALA A 208 -22.95 16.39 -7.28
C ALA A 208 -22.63 17.55 -8.23
N GLU A 209 -23.62 18.34 -8.64
CA GLU A 209 -23.45 19.56 -9.45
C GLU A 209 -22.60 20.60 -8.70
N ASP A 210 -22.92 20.82 -7.43
CA ASP A 210 -22.20 21.71 -6.52
C ASP A 210 -20.71 21.36 -6.33
N LEU A 211 -20.34 20.10 -6.59
CA LEU A 211 -18.99 19.57 -6.41
C LEU A 211 -18.31 19.17 -7.73
N ASP A 212 -18.94 19.43 -8.88
CA ASP A 212 -18.43 18.99 -10.18
C ASP A 212 -17.06 19.59 -10.52
N GLU A 213 -16.75 20.78 -9.99
CA GLU A 213 -15.43 21.42 -10.15
C GLU A 213 -14.28 20.55 -9.62
N LEU A 214 -14.49 19.83 -8.51
CA LEU A 214 -13.44 19.11 -7.79
C LEU A 214 -13.58 17.59 -7.88
N ALA A 215 -14.80 17.08 -8.09
CA ALA A 215 -15.09 15.66 -8.09
C ALA A 215 -15.87 15.23 -9.34
N ALA A 216 -15.63 14.00 -9.76
CA ALA A 216 -16.41 13.31 -10.76
C ALA A 216 -17.32 12.27 -10.09
N LYS A 217 -18.57 12.21 -10.54
CA LYS A 217 -19.51 11.14 -10.14
C LYS A 217 -19.09 9.82 -10.79
N GLU A 218 -18.89 8.77 -10.00
CA GLU A 218 -18.54 7.45 -10.55
C GLU A 218 -19.75 6.71 -11.14
N GLY A 219 -20.96 7.05 -10.68
CA GLY A 219 -22.17 6.40 -11.12
C GLY A 219 -23.40 7.16 -10.69
N ARG A 220 -24.56 6.66 -11.11
CA ARG A 220 -25.86 7.17 -10.67
C ARG A 220 -26.09 6.82 -9.19
N PRO A 221 -26.89 7.60 -8.46
CA PRO A 221 -27.24 7.28 -7.08
C PRO A 221 -27.89 5.89 -7.01
N LYS A 222 -27.40 5.05 -6.11
CA LYS A 222 -27.87 3.68 -5.90
C LYS A 222 -28.61 3.59 -4.58
N ARG A 223 -29.74 2.88 -4.59
CA ARG A 223 -30.51 2.58 -3.38
C ARG A 223 -29.90 1.37 -2.68
N GLU A 224 -29.36 1.59 -1.49
CA GLU A 224 -28.86 0.57 -0.59
C GLU A 224 -29.86 0.38 0.57
N GLY A 225 -30.92 -0.39 0.30
CA GLY A 225 -31.98 -0.68 1.27
C GLY A 225 -32.80 0.56 1.66
N ARG A 226 -32.54 1.10 2.85
CA ARG A 226 -33.19 2.31 3.41
C ARG A 226 -32.39 3.58 3.16
N ASN A 227 -31.26 3.47 2.47
CA ASN A 227 -30.38 4.59 2.19
C ASN A 227 -30.24 4.76 0.68
N LEU A 228 -30.06 5.98 0.23
CA LEU A 228 -29.65 6.30 -1.13
C LEU A 228 -28.23 6.81 -1.08
N SER A 229 -27.34 6.29 -1.93
CA SER A 229 -25.94 6.69 -1.89
C SER A 229 -25.33 6.90 -3.27
N VAL A 230 -24.39 7.84 -3.35
CA VAL A 230 -23.56 8.10 -4.53
C VAL A 230 -22.11 8.22 -4.10
N ILE A 231 -21.19 7.72 -4.94
CA ILE A 231 -19.76 7.84 -4.70
C ILE A 231 -19.20 8.92 -5.61
N LEU A 232 -18.55 9.89 -5.00
CA LEU A 232 -17.82 10.97 -5.65
C LEU A 232 -16.33 10.70 -5.54
N SER A 233 -15.65 10.75 -6.67
CA SER A 233 -14.21 10.57 -6.77
C SER A 233 -13.53 11.88 -7.11
N PRO A 234 -12.42 12.24 -6.44
CA PRO A 234 -11.70 13.47 -6.74
C PRO A 234 -11.16 13.43 -8.18
N ARG A 235 -11.22 14.56 -8.88
CA ARG A 235 -10.61 14.67 -10.22
C ARG A 235 -9.10 14.47 -10.15
N ALA A 236 -8.52 13.99 -11.27
CA ALA A 236 -7.09 13.67 -11.35
C ALA A 236 -6.19 14.88 -11.03
N GLU A 237 -6.61 16.10 -11.35
CA GLU A 237 -5.89 17.33 -11.07
C GLU A 237 -5.78 17.61 -9.56
N VAL A 238 -6.90 17.46 -8.84
CA VAL A 238 -6.94 17.59 -7.37
C VAL A 238 -6.05 16.54 -6.72
N LEU A 239 -6.09 15.29 -7.20
CA LEU A 239 -5.23 14.22 -6.70
C LEU A 239 -3.73 14.52 -6.87
N LYS A 240 -3.32 15.11 -7.99
CA LYS A 240 -1.93 15.52 -8.22
C LYS A 240 -1.49 16.58 -7.22
N ALA A 241 -2.27 17.65 -7.08
CA ALA A 241 -1.96 18.74 -6.13
C ALA A 241 -1.88 18.25 -4.68
N VAL A 242 -2.77 17.33 -4.28
CA VAL A 242 -2.76 16.73 -2.94
C VAL A 242 -1.51 15.87 -2.72
N ASN A 243 -1.12 15.08 -3.71
CA ASN A 243 0.06 14.23 -3.62
C ASN A 243 1.35 15.05 -3.55
N GLU A 244 1.43 16.18 -4.26
CA GLU A 244 2.55 17.11 -4.19
C GLU A 244 2.68 17.77 -2.80
N LYS A 245 1.57 18.28 -2.26
CA LYS A 245 1.53 18.86 -0.90
C LYS A 245 1.97 17.82 0.14
N ARG A 246 1.43 16.60 0.07
CA ARG A 246 1.82 15.49 0.95
C ARG A 246 3.30 15.15 0.84
N ARG A 247 3.85 15.09 -0.37
CA ARG A 247 5.29 14.84 -0.59
C ARG A 247 6.15 15.95 0.00
N ALA A 248 5.70 17.21 -0.07
CA ALA A 248 6.39 18.34 0.55
C ALA A 248 6.36 18.23 2.09
N ASP A 249 5.20 17.93 2.68
CA ASP A 249 5.04 17.74 4.11
C ASP A 249 5.89 16.56 4.64
N ASP A 250 5.90 15.44 3.91
CA ASP A 250 6.70 14.25 4.26
C ASP A 250 8.21 14.55 4.17
N LYS A 251 8.65 15.38 3.21
CA LYS A 251 10.04 15.89 3.12
C LYS A 251 10.38 16.81 4.30
N ALA A 252 9.49 17.74 4.66
CA ALA A 252 9.69 18.65 5.78
C ALA A 252 9.81 17.88 7.11
N LYS A 253 8.92 16.91 7.36
CA LYS A 253 8.99 16.02 8.52
C LYS A 253 10.29 15.23 8.58
N LYS A 254 10.78 14.74 7.44
CA LYS A 254 12.07 14.03 7.37
C LYS A 254 13.24 14.96 7.67
N LYS A 255 13.20 16.23 7.23
CA LYS A 255 14.23 17.24 7.55
C LYS A 255 14.23 17.54 9.05
N ASN A 256 13.07 17.81 9.64
CA ASN A 256 12.97 18.11 11.07
C ASN A 256 13.41 16.92 11.93
N LYS A 257 13.06 15.69 11.54
CA LYS A 257 13.51 14.47 12.26
C LYS A 257 15.02 14.26 12.17
N LYS A 258 15.66 14.65 11.06
CA LYS A 258 17.13 14.61 10.93
C LYS A 258 17.80 15.63 11.85
N VAL A 259 17.34 16.88 11.81
CA VAL A 259 17.87 17.96 12.66
C VAL A 259 17.75 17.58 14.14
N ALA A 260 16.58 17.12 14.57
CA ALA A 260 16.37 16.67 15.95
C ALA A 260 17.21 15.43 16.33
N PHE A 261 17.60 14.58 15.38
CA PHE A 261 18.50 13.45 15.65
C PHE A 261 19.94 13.92 15.80
N GLU A 262 20.40 14.83 14.94
CA GLU A 262 21.73 15.44 15.01
C GLU A 262 21.91 16.24 16.30
N GLU A 263 20.91 17.02 16.71
CA GLU A 263 20.90 17.74 18.00
C GLU A 263 20.97 16.79 19.20
N LYS A 264 20.23 15.68 19.16
CA LYS A 264 20.29 14.65 20.21
C LYS A 264 21.63 13.92 20.25
N LEU A 265 22.26 13.72 19.09
CA LEU A 265 23.57 13.08 19.00
C LEU A 265 24.66 14.01 19.56
N ALA A 266 24.57 15.32 19.26
CA ALA A 266 25.46 16.34 19.81
C ALA A 266 25.29 16.50 21.33
N ALA A 267 24.05 16.46 21.83
CA ALA A 267 23.77 16.50 23.27
C ALA A 267 24.35 15.27 24.00
N LYS A 268 24.21 14.06 23.44
CA LYS A 268 24.83 12.84 24.00
C LYS A 268 26.36 12.89 23.98
N ALA A 269 26.97 13.35 22.89
CA ALA A 269 28.41 13.53 22.83
C ALA A 269 28.95 14.52 23.88
N SER A 270 28.17 15.56 24.21
CA SER A 270 28.54 16.52 25.26
C SER A 270 28.41 15.97 26.68
N THR A 271 27.44 15.08 26.94
CA THR A 271 27.31 14.39 28.23
C THR A 271 28.37 13.30 28.42
N ASP A 272 28.75 12.61 27.34
CA ASP A 272 29.80 11.59 27.37
C ASP A 272 31.20 12.22 27.53
N ALA A 273 31.43 13.43 26.99
CA ALA A 273 32.64 14.21 27.22
C ALA A 273 32.76 14.74 28.66
N ALA A 274 31.64 15.06 29.32
CA ALA A 274 31.64 15.47 30.73
C ALA A 274 31.98 14.28 31.67
N ALA A 275 31.53 13.06 31.35
CA ALA A 275 31.88 11.84 32.08
C ALA A 275 33.35 11.41 31.90
N ALA A 276 33.96 11.70 30.74
CA ALA A 276 35.38 11.44 30.50
C ALA A 276 36.31 12.40 31.26
N THR A 277 35.84 13.62 31.58
CA THR A 277 36.66 14.64 32.28
C THR A 277 36.67 14.44 33.80
N THR A 278 35.63 13.83 34.39
CA THR A 278 35.62 13.46 35.82
C THR A 278 36.50 12.24 36.11
N ASN A 279 36.73 11.36 35.14
CA ASN A 279 37.64 10.20 35.29
C ASN A 279 39.12 10.56 35.05
N ALA A 280 39.44 11.77 34.58
CA ALA A 280 40.82 12.22 34.40
C ALA A 280 41.39 12.92 35.65
N LEU A 281 40.56 13.27 36.65
CA LEU A 281 40.99 13.95 37.89
C LEU A 281 41.19 13.01 39.09
N ALA A 282 41.28 11.68 38.84
CA ALA A 282 41.59 10.65 39.83
C ALA A 282 42.93 9.94 39.52
N ALA A 283 43.83 10.61 38.81
CA ALA A 283 45.14 10.08 38.43
C ALA A 283 46.25 11.07 38.79
N GLU A 284 46.42 11.37 40.07
CA GLU A 284 47.69 11.85 40.64
C GLU A 284 47.70 11.53 42.14
N GLY A 285 48.31 10.39 42.51
CA GLY A 285 48.53 10.04 43.93
C GLY A 285 48.86 8.58 44.22
N LEU A 286 50.16 8.28 44.26
CA LEU A 286 50.86 7.27 45.09
C LEU A 286 50.99 5.80 44.62
N ASN A 287 52.24 5.34 44.78
CA ASN A 287 52.86 4.09 44.33
C ASN A 287 52.58 2.91 45.28
N GLY A 288 52.62 1.67 44.77
CA GLY A 288 52.98 0.49 45.55
C GLY A 288 52.24 -0.82 45.22
N GLU A 289 52.95 -1.71 44.52
CA GLU A 289 52.91 -3.18 44.60
C GLU A 289 51.65 -4.02 44.27
N LEU A 290 51.88 -4.89 43.29
CA LEU A 290 51.54 -6.33 43.21
C LEU A 290 50.17 -6.84 42.73
N SER A 291 50.34 -7.84 41.85
CA SER A 291 49.53 -9.04 41.56
C SER A 291 48.31 -8.96 40.65
N VAL A 292 48.32 -9.98 39.80
CA VAL A 292 47.40 -10.42 38.76
C VAL A 292 46.24 -11.18 39.42
N GLU A 293 45.09 -11.20 38.72
CA GLU A 293 43.94 -12.12 38.81
C GLU A 293 42.66 -11.61 39.52
N ASP A 294 41.56 -11.79 38.76
CA ASP A 294 40.15 -11.89 39.11
C ASP A 294 39.35 -10.69 39.65
N THR A 295 38.50 -10.15 38.78
CA THR A 295 37.05 -9.99 39.05
C THR A 295 36.30 -9.72 37.74
N ILE A 296 36.12 -10.79 36.97
CA ILE A 296 34.92 -10.96 36.16
C ILE A 296 33.81 -11.32 37.15
N ILE A 297 32.78 -10.48 37.28
CA ILE A 297 31.35 -10.79 37.54
C ILE A 297 30.63 -9.49 38.01
N ASP A 298 29.46 -9.26 37.42
CA ASP A 298 28.38 -8.31 37.76
C ASP A 298 28.47 -6.85 37.27
N MET A 299 28.08 -6.65 35.99
CA MET A 299 27.19 -5.53 35.60
C MET A 299 26.42 -5.84 34.30
N GLU A 300 25.84 -7.04 34.20
CA GLU A 300 24.62 -7.29 33.43
C GLU A 300 23.43 -7.31 34.41
N SER A 301 22.93 -6.13 34.76
CA SER A 301 21.62 -6.02 35.45
C SER A 301 20.90 -4.69 35.24
N SER A 302 21.28 -3.89 34.23
CA SER A 302 20.62 -2.61 33.95
C SER A 302 20.15 -2.44 32.51
N LEU A 303 19.89 -3.54 31.80
CA LEU A 303 19.33 -3.52 30.45
C LEU A 303 18.03 -4.31 30.28
N ASP A 304 17.27 -4.50 31.35
CA ASP A 304 15.87 -5.00 31.29
C ASP A 304 14.82 -4.04 31.90
N ASP A 305 15.22 -2.92 32.52
CA ASP A 305 14.29 -1.90 33.04
C ASP A 305 13.97 -0.77 32.03
N LEU A 306 14.50 -0.81 30.80
CA LEU A 306 14.26 0.24 29.79
C LEU A 306 13.24 -0.14 28.71
N LEU A 307 12.66 -1.34 28.74
CA LEU A 307 11.68 -1.80 27.75
C LEU A 307 10.59 -2.69 28.35
N GLY A 308 9.82 -2.21 29.35
CA GLY A 308 8.54 -2.85 29.67
C GLY A 308 7.82 -2.33 30.90
N GLY A 309 6.74 -1.58 30.70
CA GLY A 309 5.70 -1.40 31.73
C GLY A 309 5.18 0.03 31.87
N SER A 310 4.22 0.41 31.02
CA SER A 310 3.29 1.49 31.36
C SER A 310 1.91 1.13 30.81
N ASP A 311 1.27 0.16 31.45
CA ASP A 311 -0.18 0.18 31.65
C ASP A 311 -0.41 0.55 33.12
N ASP A 312 -1.52 1.25 33.38
CA ASP A 312 -2.01 1.82 34.65
C ASP A 312 -1.63 3.27 34.95
N LEU A 313 -2.50 4.19 34.52
CA LEU A 313 -3.00 5.34 35.30
C LEU A 313 -3.97 6.18 34.46
N THR A 314 -5.23 5.75 34.35
CA THR A 314 -6.40 6.64 34.32
C THR A 314 -7.64 5.88 34.80
N ASP A 315 -7.82 5.79 36.11
CA ASP A 315 -9.14 5.70 36.75
C ASP A 315 -9.04 6.57 37.99
N ASP A 316 -9.40 7.86 37.83
CA ASP A 316 -9.79 8.78 38.92
C ASP A 316 -10.29 10.10 38.31
N ILE A 317 -11.34 10.03 37.49
CA ILE A 317 -12.21 11.18 37.20
C ILE A 317 -13.63 10.64 37.08
N PHE A 318 -14.28 10.42 38.22
CA PHE A 318 -15.74 10.58 38.48
C PHE A 318 -16.05 9.91 39.82
N SER A 319 -15.75 10.64 40.90
CA SER A 319 -16.59 10.64 42.11
C SER A 319 -17.18 12.04 42.28
#